data_AF-A0A7T3T366-F1
#
_entry.id   AF-A0A7T3T366-F1
#
_cell.length_a   1.000
_cell.length_b   1.000
_cell.length_c   1.000
_cell.angle_alpha   90.00
_cell.angle_beta   90.00
_cell.angle_gamma   90.00
#
_symmetry.space_group_name_H-M   'P 1'
#
loop_
_entity.id
_entity.type
_entity.pdbx_description
1 polymer ?
#
loop_
_entity_poly.entity_id
_entity_poly.type
_entity_poly.pdbx_seq_one_letter_code
_entity_poly.pdbx_strand_id
1 'polypeptide(L)'
;MKKLILFVLLLALALVSYLTYQSVTPPVSSPNTTPITTAVSETTVADVTTMTTESTTQAPVAKSLFDEKIIGESDYPTATVPPRLAGMDIYNAINKYYQEHYSQDEKTANQSEISANELQSLQEVLNNHSQLSNLNVSVDQVTMTLDGQTVYIPRIIVPMTYAAAQQTLPDNDLTILSESMTQLGNRLIMIAYYDEADKTLTVYHLTNWTNPLFTYKDEA
;
A
#
# COMPACT_ATOMS: atom_id res chain seq x y z
N MET A 1 1.85 5.12 52.35
CA MET A 1 0.60 5.69 51.78
C MET A 1 0.63 5.83 50.26
N LYS A 2 1.70 6.35 49.61
CA LYS A 2 1.78 6.47 48.14
C LYS A 2 1.65 5.14 47.36
N LYS A 3 2.19 4.03 47.89
CA LYS A 3 2.11 2.70 47.23
C LYS A 3 0.71 2.07 47.26
N LEU A 4 -0.12 2.43 48.25
CA LEU A 4 -1.49 1.92 48.37
C LEU A 4 -2.42 2.58 47.33
N ILE A 5 -2.21 3.88 47.09
CA ILE A 5 -2.97 4.66 46.08
C ILE A 5 -2.69 4.14 44.67
N LEU A 6 -1.44 3.80 44.36
CA LEU A 6 -1.06 3.27 43.05
C LEU A 6 -1.70 1.89 42.78
N PHE A 7 -1.84 1.06 43.82
CA PHE A 7 -2.43 -0.27 43.71
C PHE A 7 -3.94 -0.22 43.50
N VAL A 8 -4.64 0.71 44.16
CA VAL A 8 -6.08 0.94 43.95
C VAL A 8 -6.37 1.50 42.56
N LEU A 9 -5.49 2.38 42.04
CA LEU A 9 -5.64 2.93 40.69
C LEU A 9 -5.50 1.84 39.61
N LEU A 10 -4.52 0.93 39.77
CA LEU A 10 -4.32 -0.19 38.85
C LEU A 10 -5.52 -1.16 38.84
N LEU A 11 -6.12 -1.43 40.00
CA LEU A 11 -7.32 -2.27 40.07
C LEU A 11 -8.53 -1.61 39.40
N ALA A 12 -8.67 -0.29 39.51
CA ALA A 12 -9.77 0.45 38.87
C ALA A 12 -9.65 0.46 37.33
N LEU A 13 -8.44 0.63 36.78
CA LEU A 13 -8.22 0.57 35.33
C LEU A 13 -8.49 -0.83 34.75
N ALA A 14 -8.14 -1.89 35.48
CA ALA A 14 -8.42 -3.26 35.06
C ALA A 14 -9.94 -3.56 35.03
N LEU A 15 -10.71 -3.01 35.97
CA LEU A 15 -12.16 -3.22 36.03
C LEU A 15 -12.91 -2.53 34.89
N VAL A 16 -12.50 -1.30 34.51
CA VAL A 16 -13.11 -0.55 33.40
C VAL A 16 -12.83 -1.23 32.05
N SER A 17 -11.65 -1.81 31.89
CA SER A 17 -11.26 -2.56 30.68
C SER A 17 -12.05 -3.87 30.50
N TYR A 18 -12.50 -4.49 31.59
CA TYR A 18 -13.30 -5.71 31.53
C TYR A 18 -14.79 -5.44 31.20
N LEU A 19 -15.32 -4.28 31.62
CA LEU A 19 -16.72 -3.89 31.39
C LEU A 19 -16.98 -3.43 29.94
N THR A 20 -16.00 -2.83 29.26
CA THR A 20 -16.15 -2.40 27.86
C THR A 20 -16.03 -3.55 26.86
N TYR A 21 -15.41 -4.67 27.25
CA TYR A 21 -15.24 -5.83 26.36
C TYR A 21 -16.50 -6.68 26.20
N GLN A 22 -17.46 -6.61 27.15
CA GLN A 22 -18.69 -7.41 27.09
C GLN A 22 -19.83 -6.76 26.26
N SER A 23 -19.62 -5.58 25.67
CA SER A 23 -20.70 -4.83 25.00
C SER A 23 -20.78 -4.99 23.48
N VAL A 24 -20.01 -5.89 22.87
CA VAL A 24 -19.98 -6.03 21.39
C VAL A 24 -20.38 -7.45 20.98
N THR A 25 -21.68 -7.65 20.74
CA THR A 25 -22.20 -8.79 19.97
C THR A 25 -22.81 -8.27 18.67
N PRO A 26 -22.33 -8.70 17.49
CA PRO A 26 -22.97 -8.35 16.22
C PRO A 26 -24.24 -9.19 15.98
N PRO A 27 -25.31 -8.62 15.40
CA PRO A 27 -26.51 -9.38 15.06
C PRO A 27 -26.31 -10.23 13.79
N VAL A 28 -26.79 -11.48 13.88
CA VAL A 28 -26.92 -12.44 12.76
C VAL A 28 -28.14 -12.05 11.92
N SER A 29 -27.96 -11.84 10.60
CA SER A 29 -29.07 -11.76 9.64
C SER A 29 -29.05 -12.98 8.71
N SER A 30 -30.14 -13.75 8.76
CA SER A 30 -30.43 -14.86 7.84
C SER A 30 -30.92 -14.34 6.47
N PRO A 31 -30.68 -15.08 5.37
CA PRO A 31 -31.12 -14.71 4.03
C PRO A 31 -32.57 -15.15 3.77
N ASN A 32 -33.37 -14.28 3.16
CA ASN A 32 -34.67 -14.64 2.58
C ASN A 32 -34.51 -14.89 1.08
N THR A 33 -34.66 -16.15 0.68
CA THR A 33 -34.90 -16.61 -0.70
C THR A 33 -36.42 -16.59 -0.95
N THR A 34 -36.95 -16.10 -2.07
CA THR A 34 -37.45 -16.82 -3.29
C THR A 34 -38.45 -15.85 -4.00
N PRO A 35 -38.98 -16.03 -5.25
CA PRO A 35 -38.52 -16.71 -6.48
C PRO A 35 -38.52 -15.81 -7.77
N ILE A 36 -37.78 -16.32 -8.77
CA ILE A 36 -37.86 -16.26 -10.25
C ILE A 36 -39.11 -15.62 -10.90
N THR A 37 -38.91 -14.80 -11.96
CA THR A 37 -39.81 -14.77 -13.13
C THR A 37 -39.02 -14.54 -14.44
N THR A 38 -39.26 -15.44 -15.38
CA THR A 38 -38.75 -15.57 -16.75
C THR A 38 -39.32 -14.50 -17.69
N ALA A 39 -38.52 -13.98 -18.61
CA ALA A 39 -39.01 -13.52 -19.91
C ALA A 39 -37.92 -13.65 -20.98
N VAL A 40 -38.11 -14.65 -21.83
CA VAL A 40 -37.47 -14.81 -23.14
C VAL A 40 -38.09 -13.78 -24.10
N SER A 41 -37.29 -13.15 -24.95
CA SER A 41 -37.78 -12.61 -26.23
C SER A 41 -36.67 -12.65 -27.26
N GLU A 42 -36.97 -13.38 -28.33
CA GLU A 42 -36.21 -13.61 -29.54
C GLU A 42 -36.41 -12.49 -30.57
N THR A 43 -35.42 -12.38 -31.46
CA THR A 43 -35.48 -11.89 -32.86
C THR A 43 -35.51 -10.38 -33.11
N THR A 44 -34.42 -9.83 -33.66
CA THR A 44 -34.39 -9.40 -35.08
C THR A 44 -32.97 -9.18 -35.59
N VAL A 45 -32.67 -9.78 -36.74
CA VAL A 45 -31.45 -9.61 -37.54
C VAL A 45 -31.60 -8.32 -38.35
N ALA A 46 -30.63 -7.41 -38.25
CA ALA A 46 -30.43 -6.36 -39.23
C ALA A 46 -28.93 -6.16 -39.48
N ASP A 47 -28.58 -6.40 -40.72
CA ASP A 47 -27.28 -6.34 -41.37
C ASP A 47 -26.68 -4.93 -41.28
N VAL A 48 -25.48 -4.78 -40.69
CA VAL A 48 -24.69 -3.54 -40.79
C VAL A 48 -23.21 -3.89 -40.94
N THR A 49 -22.79 -3.87 -42.21
CA THR A 49 -21.48 -3.45 -42.73
C THR A 49 -20.31 -3.47 -41.73
N THR A 50 -19.49 -4.53 -41.83
CA THR A 50 -18.17 -4.62 -41.23
C THR A 50 -17.25 -3.55 -41.81
N MET A 51 -17.10 -2.43 -41.09
CA MET A 51 -15.87 -1.66 -41.14
C MET A 51 -14.91 -2.27 -40.14
N THR A 52 -13.85 -2.88 -40.64
CA THR A 52 -12.71 -3.36 -39.87
C THR A 52 -11.99 -2.14 -39.31
N THR A 53 -12.47 -1.64 -38.16
CA THR A 53 -11.65 -0.83 -37.28
C THR A 53 -10.66 -1.81 -36.64
N GLU A 54 -9.39 -1.73 -37.00
CA GLU A 54 -8.31 -2.35 -36.24
C GLU A 54 -8.36 -1.78 -34.82
N SER A 55 -9.11 -2.46 -33.96
CA SER A 55 -9.03 -2.27 -32.53
C SER A 55 -7.69 -2.86 -32.15
N THR A 56 -6.66 -2.02 -32.07
CA THR A 56 -5.48 -2.34 -31.28
C THR A 56 -6.00 -2.65 -29.89
N THR A 57 -6.12 -3.94 -29.57
CA THR A 57 -6.42 -4.44 -28.24
C THR A 57 -5.25 -4.02 -27.37
N GLN A 58 -5.29 -2.78 -26.88
CA GLN A 58 -4.41 -2.32 -25.83
C GLN A 58 -4.67 -3.28 -24.67
N ALA A 59 -3.66 -4.06 -24.31
CA ALA A 59 -3.75 -4.95 -23.16
C ALA A 59 -4.32 -4.12 -21.99
N PRO A 60 -5.30 -4.65 -21.23
CA PRO A 60 -5.92 -3.90 -20.16
C PRO A 60 -4.82 -3.37 -19.25
N VAL A 61 -4.72 -2.04 -19.14
CA VAL A 61 -3.77 -1.39 -18.24
C VAL A 61 -4.14 -1.88 -16.85
N ALA A 62 -3.26 -2.67 -16.24
CA ALA A 62 -3.48 -3.16 -14.89
C ALA A 62 -3.74 -1.95 -13.98
N LYS A 63 -4.85 -1.97 -13.25
CA LYS A 63 -5.22 -0.88 -12.36
C LYS A 63 -4.12 -0.75 -11.30
N SER A 64 -3.56 0.46 -11.18
CA SER A 64 -2.59 0.77 -10.14
C SER A 64 -3.27 0.81 -8.77
N LEU A 65 -2.56 0.40 -7.71
CA LEU A 65 -3.10 0.41 -6.35
C LEU A 65 -3.34 1.83 -5.82
N PHE A 66 -2.49 2.79 -6.19
CA PHE A 66 -2.57 4.17 -5.69
C PHE A 66 -2.71 5.22 -6.80
N ASP A 67 -3.08 4.79 -8.00
CA ASP A 67 -3.12 5.64 -9.21
C ASP A 67 -1.80 6.43 -9.38
N GLU A 68 -0.67 5.83 -9.01
CA GLU A 68 0.62 6.52 -9.02
C GLU A 68 1.23 6.65 -10.43
N LYS A 69 2.13 7.62 -10.58
CA LYS A 69 2.91 7.84 -11.81
C LYS A 69 4.39 7.78 -11.48
N ILE A 70 5.15 7.04 -12.27
CA ILE A 70 6.61 6.95 -12.17
C ILE A 70 7.22 8.27 -12.64
N ILE A 71 8.20 8.79 -11.89
CA ILE A 71 9.06 9.90 -12.30
C ILE A 71 10.40 9.34 -12.78
N GLY A 72 10.84 9.80 -13.94
CA GLY A 72 12.11 9.37 -14.53
C GLY A 72 12.00 7.99 -15.19
N GLU A 73 13.14 7.31 -15.26
CA GLU A 73 13.23 5.95 -15.80
C GLU A 73 13.12 4.93 -14.66
N SER A 74 12.36 3.85 -14.89
CA SER A 74 12.25 2.72 -13.98
C SER A 74 12.07 1.44 -14.78
N ASP A 75 12.77 0.39 -14.37
CA ASP A 75 12.63 -0.96 -14.93
C ASP A 75 11.36 -1.66 -14.43
N TYR A 76 10.66 -1.07 -13.46
CA TYR A 76 9.55 -1.71 -12.74
C TYR A 76 8.21 -1.04 -13.04
N PRO A 77 7.12 -1.82 -13.13
CA PRO A 77 5.79 -1.28 -13.39
C PRO A 77 5.26 -0.48 -12.18
N THR A 78 4.11 0.15 -12.35
CA THR A 78 3.30 0.67 -11.25
C THR A 78 2.85 -0.45 -10.31
N ALA A 79 2.55 -0.11 -9.06
CA ALA A 79 2.06 -1.03 -8.04
C ALA A 79 0.75 -1.69 -8.50
N THR A 80 0.71 -3.01 -8.50
CA THR A 80 -0.46 -3.79 -8.87
C THR A 80 -1.39 -3.93 -7.67
N VAL A 81 -2.70 -3.92 -7.90
CA VAL A 81 -3.69 -4.23 -6.85
C VAL A 81 -3.61 -5.73 -6.52
N PRO A 82 -3.24 -6.12 -5.29
CA PRO A 82 -3.23 -7.53 -4.89
C PRO A 82 -4.62 -8.15 -5.05
N PRO A 83 -4.75 -9.44 -5.40
CA PRO A 83 -6.05 -10.09 -5.59
C PRO A 83 -7.00 -9.93 -4.39
N ARG A 84 -6.46 -9.95 -3.16
CA ARG A 84 -7.24 -9.71 -1.94
C ARG A 84 -7.86 -8.33 -1.87
N LEU A 85 -7.24 -7.32 -2.48
CA LEU A 85 -7.69 -5.93 -2.49
C LEU A 85 -8.53 -5.60 -3.73
N ALA A 86 -8.72 -6.56 -4.65
CA ALA A 86 -9.46 -6.35 -5.89
C ALA A 86 -10.92 -5.93 -5.61
N GLY A 87 -11.35 -4.86 -6.27
CA GLY A 87 -12.71 -4.32 -6.11
C GLY A 87 -12.94 -3.48 -4.85
N MET A 88 -11.96 -3.38 -3.96
CA MET A 88 -12.03 -2.44 -2.83
C MET A 88 -11.62 -1.04 -3.23
N ASP A 89 -12.26 -0.05 -2.60
CA ASP A 89 -11.92 1.37 -2.76
C ASP A 89 -10.82 1.78 -1.78
N ILE A 90 -9.65 1.14 -1.91
CA ILE A 90 -8.51 1.33 -1.01
C ILE A 90 -7.96 2.75 -1.09
N TYR A 91 -7.92 3.32 -2.30
CA TYR A 91 -7.36 4.65 -2.52
C TYR A 91 -8.12 5.75 -1.78
N ASN A 92 -9.46 5.73 -1.80
CA ASN A 92 -10.25 6.73 -1.06
C ASN A 92 -10.07 6.58 0.46
N ALA A 93 -9.95 5.36 0.97
CA ALA A 93 -9.68 5.13 2.38
C ALA A 93 -8.30 5.66 2.80
N ILE A 94 -7.27 5.41 1.99
CA ILE A 94 -5.92 5.95 2.16
C ILE A 94 -5.92 7.47 2.16
N ASN A 95 -6.58 8.08 1.17
CA ASN A 95 -6.63 9.52 1.04
C ASN A 95 -7.31 10.17 2.24
N LYS A 96 -8.42 9.59 2.71
CA LYS A 96 -9.13 10.06 3.90
C LYS A 96 -8.26 9.92 5.16
N TYR A 97 -7.61 8.77 5.35
CA TYR A 97 -6.73 8.56 6.49
C TYR A 97 -5.57 9.57 6.51
N TYR A 98 -4.93 9.79 5.36
CA TYR A 98 -3.88 10.80 5.21
C TYR A 98 -4.38 12.20 5.57
N GLN A 99 -5.58 12.58 5.13
CA GLN A 99 -6.17 13.87 5.45
C GLN A 99 -6.37 14.06 6.95
N GLU A 100 -6.89 13.04 7.64
CA GLU A 100 -7.29 13.09 9.06
C GLU A 100 -6.13 12.92 10.05
N HIS A 101 -5.08 12.18 9.67
CA HIS A 101 -4.05 11.74 10.61
C HIS A 101 -2.65 12.33 10.38
N TYR A 102 -2.37 12.89 9.21
CA TYR A 102 -1.07 13.50 8.93
C TYR A 102 -1.08 14.99 9.27
N SER A 103 -0.08 15.42 10.04
CA SER A 103 0.19 16.81 10.34
C SER A 103 0.62 17.61 9.10
N GLN A 104 0.56 18.93 9.18
CA GLN A 104 0.98 19.79 8.07
C GLN A 104 2.47 19.62 7.75
N ASP A 105 3.32 19.40 8.75
CA ASP A 105 4.76 19.21 8.55
C ASP A 105 5.03 17.90 7.79
N GLU A 106 4.33 16.83 8.14
CA GLU A 106 4.41 15.54 7.43
C GLU A 106 3.91 15.67 5.99
N LYS A 107 2.80 16.39 5.79
CA LYS A 107 2.29 16.64 4.43
C LYS A 107 3.30 17.42 3.60
N THR A 108 3.89 18.47 4.18
CA THR A 108 4.87 19.34 3.53
C THR A 108 6.16 18.60 3.18
N ALA A 109 6.61 17.67 4.04
CA ALA A 109 7.77 16.84 3.78
C ALA A 109 7.64 16.03 2.48
N ASN A 110 6.42 15.70 2.06
CA ASN A 110 6.15 14.90 0.85
C ASN A 110 5.81 15.74 -0.38
N GLN A 111 5.77 17.07 -0.28
CA GLN A 111 5.35 17.95 -1.40
C GLN A 111 6.51 18.43 -2.28
N SER A 112 7.75 18.11 -1.91
CA SER A 112 8.93 18.42 -2.71
C SER A 112 9.49 17.16 -3.37
N GLU A 113 9.71 17.21 -4.67
CA GLU A 113 10.41 16.18 -5.43
C GLU A 113 11.78 15.86 -4.82
N ILE A 114 12.14 14.59 -4.78
CA ILE A 114 13.45 14.11 -4.34
C ILE A 114 14.36 14.12 -5.56
N SER A 115 15.56 14.70 -5.41
CA SER A 115 16.49 14.77 -6.53
C SER A 115 17.03 13.38 -6.92
N ALA A 116 17.37 13.20 -8.20
CA ALA A 116 17.98 11.95 -8.67
C ALA A 116 19.26 11.58 -7.89
N ASN A 117 20.06 12.57 -7.48
CA ASN A 117 21.25 12.34 -6.67
C ASN A 117 20.91 11.81 -5.27
N GLU A 118 19.84 12.29 -4.64
CA GLU A 118 19.37 11.80 -3.34
C GLU A 118 18.82 10.38 -3.43
N LEU A 119 18.05 10.07 -4.50
CA LEU A 119 17.56 8.72 -4.76
C LEU A 119 18.71 7.74 -5.01
N GLN A 120 19.70 8.13 -5.81
CA GLN A 120 20.91 7.34 -6.04
C GLN A 120 21.71 7.13 -4.74
N SER A 121 21.89 8.20 -3.95
CA SER A 121 22.57 8.10 -2.65
C SER A 121 21.84 7.14 -1.70
N LEU A 122 20.51 7.18 -1.67
CA LEU A 122 19.71 6.23 -0.89
C LEU A 122 19.91 4.79 -1.39
N GLN A 123 19.87 4.56 -2.71
CA GLN A 123 20.13 3.23 -3.28
C GLN A 123 21.51 2.70 -2.89
N GLU A 124 22.54 3.55 -2.95
CA GLU A 124 23.90 3.20 -2.56
C GLU A 124 24.00 2.89 -1.07
N VAL A 125 23.34 3.66 -0.20
CA VAL A 125 23.27 3.38 1.25
C VAL A 125 22.65 2.01 1.49
N LEU A 126 21.49 1.73 0.88
CA LEU A 126 20.79 0.46 1.08
C LEU A 126 21.60 -0.73 0.53
N ASN A 127 22.20 -0.61 -0.66
CA ASN A 127 22.97 -1.70 -1.26
C ASN A 127 24.35 -1.92 -0.64
N ASN A 128 24.95 -0.90 -0.02
CA ASN A 128 26.20 -1.03 0.72
C ASN A 128 25.98 -1.38 2.20
N HIS A 129 24.74 -1.36 2.68
CA HIS A 129 24.42 -1.75 4.04
C HIS A 129 24.68 -3.25 4.24
N SER A 130 25.45 -3.60 5.29
CA SER A 130 25.99 -4.94 5.51
C SER A 130 24.93 -6.05 5.61
N GLN A 131 23.71 -5.70 6.01
CA GLN A 131 22.59 -6.64 6.08
C GLN A 131 21.80 -6.71 4.76
N LEU A 132 21.68 -5.60 4.03
CA LEU A 132 20.76 -5.46 2.88
C LEU A 132 21.42 -5.74 1.54
N SER A 133 22.76 -5.77 1.47
CA SER A 133 23.51 -5.88 0.22
C SER A 133 23.12 -7.07 -0.67
N ASN A 134 22.60 -8.14 -0.09
CA ASN A 134 22.18 -9.34 -0.82
C ASN A 134 20.80 -9.18 -1.50
N LEU A 135 20.03 -8.14 -1.15
CA LEU A 135 18.72 -7.88 -1.74
C LEU A 135 18.81 -7.13 -3.07
N ASN A 136 19.92 -6.41 -3.33
CA ASN A 136 20.15 -5.62 -4.54
C ASN A 136 18.95 -4.69 -4.87
N VAL A 137 18.55 -3.87 -3.91
CA VAL A 137 17.37 -3.02 -4.05
C VAL A 137 17.56 -1.95 -5.14
N SER A 138 16.47 -1.59 -5.80
CA SER A 138 16.38 -0.44 -6.68
C SER A 138 15.59 0.67 -6.00
N VAL A 139 15.93 1.93 -6.24
CA VAL A 139 15.21 3.08 -5.70
C VAL A 139 14.79 3.98 -6.86
N ASP A 140 13.49 4.22 -6.98
CA ASP A 140 12.92 5.21 -7.87
C ASP A 140 11.95 6.12 -7.12
N GLN A 141 11.19 6.94 -7.85
CA GLN A 141 10.19 7.82 -7.27
C GLN A 141 8.89 7.74 -8.05
N VAL A 142 7.79 7.84 -7.31
CA VAL A 142 6.45 7.98 -7.87
C VAL A 142 5.75 9.22 -7.32
N THR A 143 4.75 9.69 -8.05
CA THR A 143 3.77 10.67 -7.56
C THR A 143 2.41 10.05 -7.39
N MET A 144 1.67 10.52 -6.39
CA MET A 144 0.24 10.27 -6.23
C MET A 144 -0.46 11.52 -5.69
N THR A 145 -1.80 11.52 -5.65
CA THR A 145 -2.59 12.67 -5.17
C THR A 145 -3.20 12.39 -3.80
N LEU A 146 -2.62 12.94 -2.75
CA LEU A 146 -3.16 12.82 -1.38
C LEU A 146 -3.62 14.18 -0.86
N ASP A 147 -4.80 14.22 -0.26
CA ASP A 147 -5.47 15.45 0.23
C ASP A 147 -5.54 16.54 -0.85
N GLY A 148 -5.78 16.13 -2.10
CA GLY A 148 -5.84 17.02 -3.26
C GLY A 148 -4.48 17.58 -3.72
N GLN A 149 -3.37 17.16 -3.10
CA GLN A 149 -2.03 17.62 -3.41
C GLN A 149 -1.19 16.51 -4.04
N THR A 150 -0.29 16.89 -4.94
CA THR A 150 0.74 15.97 -5.44
C THR A 150 1.77 15.71 -4.35
N VAL A 151 1.99 14.43 -4.06
CA VAL A 151 3.04 13.97 -3.15
C VAL A 151 4.08 13.17 -3.92
N TYR A 152 5.34 13.29 -3.51
CA TYR A 152 6.50 12.62 -4.10
C TYR A 152 7.01 11.58 -3.12
N ILE A 153 6.98 10.32 -3.54
CA ILE A 153 7.24 9.17 -2.67
C ILE A 153 8.42 8.38 -3.28
N PRO A 154 9.54 8.22 -2.55
CA PRO A 154 10.58 7.29 -2.93
C PRO A 154 10.01 5.87 -2.81
N ARG A 155 10.22 5.09 -3.85
CA ARG A 155 9.79 3.70 -3.93
C ARG A 155 11.02 2.81 -3.99
N ILE A 156 11.16 2.00 -2.94
CA ILE A 156 12.24 1.05 -2.75
C ILE A 156 11.72 -0.29 -3.20
N ILE A 157 12.40 -0.85 -4.19
CA ILE A 157 11.97 -2.05 -4.90
C ILE A 157 12.96 -3.15 -4.60
N VAL A 158 12.46 -4.20 -3.96
CA VAL A 158 13.20 -5.44 -3.76
C VAL A 158 12.92 -6.33 -4.97
N PRO A 159 13.93 -6.70 -5.79
CA PRO A 159 13.77 -7.38 -7.07
C PRO A 159 13.50 -8.89 -6.92
N MET A 160 12.64 -9.26 -5.97
CA MET A 160 12.18 -10.62 -5.72
C MET A 160 10.86 -10.56 -4.94
N THR A 161 10.18 -11.70 -4.83
CA THR A 161 8.96 -11.79 -4.03
C THR A 161 9.24 -11.58 -2.55
N TYR A 162 8.23 -11.12 -1.79
CA TYR A 162 8.33 -10.94 -0.35
C TYR A 162 8.77 -12.23 0.37
N ALA A 163 8.22 -13.38 -0.03
CA ALA A 163 8.59 -14.66 0.55
C ALA A 163 10.08 -15.00 0.33
N ALA A 164 10.62 -14.73 -0.86
CA ALA A 164 12.04 -14.96 -1.16
C ALA A 164 12.95 -13.99 -0.40
N ALA A 165 12.55 -12.72 -0.29
CA ALA A 165 13.29 -11.73 0.47
C ALA A 165 13.32 -12.09 1.97
N GLN A 166 12.20 -12.51 2.56
CA GLN A 166 12.15 -12.93 3.97
C GLN A 166 12.96 -14.21 4.25
N GLN A 167 13.16 -15.08 3.26
CA GLN A 167 14.08 -16.22 3.38
C GLN A 167 15.56 -15.79 3.31
N THR A 168 15.86 -14.76 2.51
CA THR A 168 17.21 -14.23 2.33
C THR A 168 17.63 -13.39 3.53
N LEU A 169 16.75 -12.50 3.98
CA LEU A 169 16.92 -11.61 5.11
C LEU A 169 15.57 -11.38 5.80
N PRO A 170 15.30 -12.08 6.92
CA PRO A 170 14.10 -11.85 7.71
C PRO A 170 14.02 -10.40 8.19
N ASP A 171 12.80 -9.87 8.20
CA ASP A 171 12.48 -8.51 8.67
C ASP A 171 13.25 -7.40 7.96
N ASN A 172 13.62 -7.62 6.69
CA ASN A 172 14.39 -6.66 5.90
C ASN A 172 13.70 -5.29 5.76
N ASP A 173 12.36 -5.27 5.76
CA ASP A 173 11.57 -4.05 5.71
C ASP A 173 11.94 -3.07 6.82
N LEU A 174 12.23 -3.56 8.03
CA LEU A 174 12.57 -2.70 9.16
C LEU A 174 13.88 -1.95 8.89
N THR A 175 14.90 -2.67 8.42
CA THR A 175 16.20 -2.07 8.09
C THR A 175 16.08 -1.13 6.89
N ILE A 176 15.30 -1.50 5.86
CA ILE A 176 15.03 -0.63 4.71
C ILE A 176 14.38 0.67 5.18
N LEU A 177 13.33 0.61 6.00
CA LEU A 177 12.65 1.79 6.53
C LEU A 177 13.58 2.65 7.39
N SER A 178 14.35 2.04 8.30
CA SER A 178 15.24 2.80 9.20
C SER A 178 16.32 3.57 8.45
N GLU A 179 16.96 2.95 7.47
CA GLU A 179 17.99 3.62 6.66
C GLU A 179 17.38 4.71 5.78
N SER A 180 16.23 4.41 5.15
CA SER A 180 15.57 5.36 4.25
C SER A 180 15.08 6.60 4.95
N MET A 181 14.46 6.45 6.12
CA MET A 181 13.98 7.59 6.89
C MET A 181 15.11 8.33 7.61
N THR A 182 16.26 7.69 7.85
CA THR A 182 17.48 8.38 8.30
C THR A 182 18.01 9.30 7.20
N GLN A 183 18.01 8.83 5.95
CA GLN A 183 18.50 9.58 4.80
C GLN A 183 17.54 10.69 4.33
N LEU A 184 16.23 10.41 4.30
CA LEU A 184 15.23 11.28 3.68
C LEU A 184 14.32 12.01 4.68
N GLY A 185 14.49 11.75 5.98
CA GLY A 185 13.67 12.33 7.04
C GLY A 185 12.28 11.71 7.13
N ASN A 186 11.32 12.44 7.72
CA ASN A 186 9.96 11.95 7.96
C ASN A 186 9.06 12.03 6.70
N ARG A 187 9.54 11.48 5.59
CA ARG A 187 8.77 11.29 4.36
C ARG A 187 8.03 9.95 4.39
N LEU A 188 6.97 9.87 3.60
CA LEU A 188 6.39 8.59 3.22
C LEU A 188 7.43 7.81 2.42
N ILE A 189 7.64 6.55 2.76
CA ILE A 189 8.50 5.60 2.05
C ILE A 189 7.62 4.46 1.57
N MET A 190 7.71 4.12 0.28
CA MET A 190 7.05 2.96 -0.29
C MET A 190 8.05 1.80 -0.40
N ILE A 191 7.71 0.65 0.15
CA ILE A 191 8.45 -0.60 -0.06
C ILE A 191 7.60 -1.55 -0.87
N ALA A 192 8.17 -2.01 -1.97
CA ALA A 192 7.53 -2.93 -2.90
C ALA A 192 8.44 -4.10 -3.26
N TYR A 193 7.79 -5.23 -3.54
CA TYR A 193 8.43 -6.48 -3.93
C TYR A 193 8.00 -6.84 -5.33
N TYR A 194 8.97 -7.14 -6.17
CA TYR A 194 8.74 -7.44 -7.57
C TYR A 194 8.72 -8.95 -7.83
N ASP A 195 7.62 -9.43 -8.39
CA ASP A 195 7.52 -10.78 -8.92
C ASP A 195 7.91 -10.77 -10.41
N GLU A 196 9.08 -11.30 -10.70
CA GLU A 196 9.61 -11.41 -12.07
C GLU A 196 8.79 -12.39 -12.94
N ALA A 197 8.18 -13.42 -12.36
CA ALA A 197 7.40 -14.40 -13.09
C ALA A 197 6.05 -13.82 -13.54
N ASP A 198 5.37 -13.12 -12.63
CA ASP A 198 4.06 -12.53 -12.89
C ASP A 198 4.15 -11.07 -13.41
N LYS A 199 5.35 -10.49 -13.44
CA LYS A 199 5.62 -9.09 -13.81
C LYS A 199 4.78 -8.11 -12.99
N THR A 200 4.59 -8.40 -11.70
CA THR A 200 3.79 -7.59 -10.78
C THR A 200 4.67 -6.95 -9.71
N LEU A 201 4.29 -5.74 -9.31
CA LEU A 201 4.93 -5.03 -8.21
C LEU A 201 3.92 -4.90 -7.06
N THR A 202 4.19 -5.57 -5.95
CA THR A 202 3.29 -5.57 -4.78
C THR A 202 3.85 -4.67 -3.70
N VAL A 203 3.08 -3.67 -3.28
CA VAL A 203 3.47 -2.76 -2.20
C VAL A 203 3.11 -3.41 -0.87
N TYR A 204 4.10 -3.50 0.03
CA TYR A 204 3.89 -4.01 1.40
C TYR A 204 3.82 -2.89 2.42
N HIS A 205 4.53 -1.79 2.19
CA HIS A 205 4.53 -0.65 3.10
C HIS A 205 4.42 0.66 2.33
N LEU A 206 3.59 1.56 2.84
CA LEU A 206 3.63 2.99 2.57
C LEU A 206 3.50 3.69 3.91
N THR A 207 4.61 4.19 4.45
CA THR A 207 4.67 4.67 5.84
C THR A 207 5.70 5.77 6.01
N ASN A 208 5.52 6.60 7.03
CA ASN A 208 6.56 7.48 7.57
C ASN A 208 6.93 7.03 9.00
N TRP A 209 7.67 7.84 9.77
CA TRP A 209 8.08 7.49 11.15
C TRP A 209 6.92 7.39 12.13
N THR A 210 5.81 8.06 11.87
CA THR A 210 4.76 8.32 12.87
C THR A 210 3.50 7.52 12.61
N ASN A 211 3.10 7.38 11.34
CA ASN A 211 1.83 6.82 10.94
C ASN A 211 2.00 5.93 9.69
N PRO A 212 1.67 4.63 9.75
CA PRO A 212 1.54 3.83 8.54
C PRO A 212 0.32 4.29 7.74
N LEU A 213 0.52 4.61 6.46
CA LEU A 213 -0.59 4.95 5.56
C LEU A 213 -1.19 3.70 4.94
N PHE A 214 -0.35 2.72 4.61
CA PHE A 214 -0.77 1.43 4.12
C PHE A 214 0.23 0.35 4.51
N THR A 215 -0.30 -0.80 4.91
CA THR A 215 0.47 -2.02 5.15
C THR A 215 -0.30 -3.19 4.55
N TYR A 216 0.39 -4.02 3.80
CA TYR A 216 -0.14 -5.26 3.26
C TYR A 216 0.53 -6.47 3.93
N LYS A 217 -0.23 -7.53 4.12
CA LYS A 217 0.25 -8.81 4.62
C LYS A 217 -0.42 -9.91 3.84
N ASP A 218 0.38 -10.73 3.18
CA ASP A 218 -0.11 -12.01 2.68
C ASP A 218 -0.33 -12.93 3.88
N GLU A 219 -1.57 -13.37 4.05
CA GLU A 219 -1.87 -14.52 4.89
C GLU A 219 -1.55 -15.77 4.07
N ALA A 220 -0.49 -16.48 4.48
CA ALA A 220 -0.19 -17.82 4.00
C ALA A 220 -1.25 -18.83 4.47
#